data_AF-A0A955M2R9-F1
#
_entry.id   AF-A0A955M2R9-F1
#
_cell.length_a   1.000
_cell.length_b   1.000
_cell.length_c   1.000
_cell.angle_alpha   90.00
_cell.angle_beta   90.00
_cell.angle_gamma   90.00
#
_symmetry.space_group_name_H-M   'P 1'
#
loop_
_entity.id
_entity.type
_entity.pdbx_description
1 polymer ?
#
loop_
_entity_poly.entity_id
_entity_poly.type
_entity_poly.pdbx_seq_one_letter_code
_entity_poly.pdbx_strand_id
1 'polypeptide(L)'
;MVRIWAIAVVLAGCFLTTVNQTGYTREVDDSVNLYESKEENPSFNIVGIGAFASSSEYDGKDGNVLAVPFALWRNERFFIEGVHAGIIAYEDEPLRADLYLAPKFMGYDEDDAQVFKGMEDRDFSMDAGGRLIWQFPEMESIDITVSFQTDVLSKSDGQEGSVAVTKTFRGEFYQVQPSIGVRWLSDDLTDYYYGVKTTEATGSRPAYEAEQMVNYFSHLGFYMGLSQNWILVTRIG
;
A
#
# COMPACT_ATOMS: atom_id res chain seq x y z
N MET A 1 7.99 -25.58 15.78
CA MET A 1 8.71 -24.81 14.75
C MET A 1 7.89 -24.89 13.46
N VAL A 2 6.90 -24.01 13.30
CA VAL A 2 6.02 -24.03 12.12
C VAL A 2 6.64 -23.09 11.09
N ARG A 3 7.06 -23.64 9.95
CA ARG A 3 7.51 -22.87 8.79
C ARG A 3 6.29 -22.62 7.91
N ILE A 4 5.91 -21.37 7.72
CA ILE A 4 4.78 -20.96 6.87
C ILE A 4 5.36 -20.30 5.62
N TRP A 5 4.94 -20.78 4.45
CA TRP A 5 5.21 -20.18 3.14
C TRP A 5 3.88 -19.62 2.63
N ALA A 6 3.82 -18.35 2.22
CA ALA A 6 2.62 -17.73 1.66
C ALA A 6 2.88 -17.22 0.24
N ILE A 7 1.81 -17.02 -0.53
CA ILE A 7 1.81 -16.28 -1.81
C ILE A 7 0.73 -15.22 -1.64
N ALA A 8 1.08 -13.95 -1.83
CA ALA A 8 0.21 -12.81 -1.60
C ALA A 8 -0.22 -12.20 -2.94
N VAL A 9 -1.31 -12.67 -3.55
CA VAL A 9 -1.78 -12.08 -4.80
C VAL A 9 -2.48 -10.74 -4.53
N VAL A 10 -1.73 -9.65 -4.66
CA VAL A 10 -2.29 -8.30 -4.77
C VAL A 10 -2.73 -8.11 -6.23
N LEU A 11 -3.95 -7.61 -6.42
CA LEU A 11 -4.48 -7.19 -7.71
C LEU A 11 -5.03 -5.79 -7.46
N ALA A 12 -4.54 -4.79 -8.18
CA ALA A 12 -5.17 -3.47 -8.22
C ALA A 12 -5.72 -3.25 -9.64
N GLY A 13 -7.00 -2.89 -9.71
CA GLY A 13 -7.77 -2.74 -10.96
C GLY A 13 -9.28 -2.56 -10.69
N CYS A 14 -9.82 -1.44 -11.20
CA CYS A 14 -11.19 -0.93 -11.02
C CYS A 14 -12.29 -1.62 -11.86
N PHE A 15 -13.51 -1.75 -11.29
CA PHE A 15 -14.82 -1.16 -11.71
C PHE A 15 -16.06 -1.91 -11.15
N LEU A 16 -17.16 -1.17 -10.88
CA LEU A 16 -18.51 -1.58 -10.40
C LEU A 16 -19.30 -2.45 -11.43
N THR A 17 -20.40 -3.20 -11.20
CA THR A 17 -21.63 -3.08 -10.36
C THR A 17 -22.43 -4.41 -10.19
N THR A 18 -23.23 -4.49 -9.10
CA THR A 18 -24.54 -5.18 -8.80
C THR A 18 -24.73 -6.70 -8.64
N VAL A 19 -24.93 -7.10 -7.35
CA VAL A 19 -26.07 -7.77 -6.67
C VAL A 19 -26.74 -9.05 -7.24
N ASN A 20 -26.64 -10.15 -6.45
CA ASN A 20 -27.69 -11.02 -5.84
C ASN A 20 -27.43 -12.54 -6.02
N GLN A 21 -27.28 -13.30 -4.93
CA GLN A 21 -28.29 -14.27 -4.46
C GLN A 21 -27.82 -15.07 -3.22
N THR A 22 -28.82 -15.32 -2.37
CA THR A 22 -28.90 -16.15 -1.17
C THR A 22 -28.48 -17.61 -1.36
N GLY A 23 -27.87 -18.22 -0.34
CA GLY A 23 -27.69 -19.68 -0.28
C GLY A 23 -26.96 -20.18 0.96
N TYR A 24 -27.58 -21.12 1.67
CA TYR A 24 -27.36 -21.61 3.03
C TYR A 24 -26.20 -22.62 3.21
N THR A 25 -25.50 -22.49 4.36
CA THR A 25 -24.75 -23.43 5.23
C THR A 25 -23.71 -24.43 4.71
N ARG A 26 -22.58 -24.52 5.42
CA ARG A 26 -22.22 -25.69 6.26
C ARG A 26 -21.09 -25.33 7.25
N GLU A 27 -21.24 -25.73 8.52
CA GLU A 27 -20.19 -25.66 9.56
C GLU A 27 -18.93 -26.41 9.10
N VAL A 28 -17.79 -25.72 9.15
CA VAL A 28 -16.45 -26.32 9.17
C VAL A 28 -15.75 -25.72 10.37
N ASP A 29 -15.85 -26.47 11.46
CA ASP A 29 -15.16 -26.29 12.74
C ASP A 29 -13.66 -26.48 12.52
N ASP A 30 -12.92 -25.36 12.44
CA ASP A 30 -11.48 -25.17 12.70
C ASP A 30 -11.03 -23.81 12.11
N SER A 31 -11.64 -22.71 12.56
CA SER A 31 -11.27 -21.37 12.12
C SER A 31 -9.88 -20.99 12.60
N VAL A 32 -9.04 -20.66 11.62
CA VAL A 32 -7.78 -19.94 11.84
C VAL A 32 -8.14 -18.54 12.33
N ASN A 33 -8.24 -18.40 13.64
CA ASN A 33 -8.55 -17.16 14.32
C ASN A 33 -7.31 -16.25 14.23
N LEU A 34 -7.19 -15.49 13.13
CA LEU A 34 -5.99 -14.70 12.78
C LEU A 34 -5.58 -13.64 13.82
N TYR A 35 -6.43 -13.38 14.81
CA TYR A 35 -6.22 -12.37 15.85
C TYR A 35 -6.54 -12.83 17.29
N GLU A 36 -7.02 -14.06 17.49
CA GLU A 36 -7.33 -14.57 18.83
C GLU A 36 -6.31 -15.61 19.30
N SER A 37 -5.03 -15.27 19.16
CA SER A 37 -3.98 -15.89 19.97
C SER A 37 -3.82 -15.05 21.23
N LYS A 38 -4.38 -15.56 22.32
CA LYS A 38 -4.19 -15.08 23.70
C LYS A 38 -2.78 -15.42 24.24
N GLU A 39 -1.78 -15.38 23.36
CA GLU A 39 -0.35 -15.46 23.70
C GLU A 39 0.22 -14.05 23.60
N GLU A 40 1.03 -13.66 24.59
CA GLU A 40 1.64 -12.32 24.75
C GLU A 40 2.50 -11.84 23.56
N ASN A 41 2.66 -12.63 22.49
CA ASN A 41 3.51 -12.28 21.36
C ASN A 41 3.23 -13.14 20.10
N PRO A 42 2.11 -12.97 19.38
CA PRO A 42 1.85 -13.77 18.19
C PRO A 42 2.64 -13.22 16.99
N SER A 43 3.86 -13.71 16.82
CA SER A 43 4.66 -13.48 15.62
C SER A 43 4.11 -14.32 14.46
N PHE A 44 3.07 -13.84 13.75
CA PHE A 44 2.79 -14.40 12.44
C PHE A 44 3.91 -13.98 11.48
N ASN A 45 4.61 -14.96 10.92
CA ASN A 45 5.65 -14.77 9.92
C ASN A 45 5.04 -15.14 8.57
N ILE A 46 4.40 -14.18 7.91
CA ILE A 46 3.87 -14.37 6.56
C ILE A 46 4.91 -13.85 5.59
N VAL A 47 5.45 -14.73 4.76
CA VAL A 47 6.36 -14.37 3.67
C VAL A 47 5.77 -14.87 2.37
N GLY A 48 5.81 -14.05 1.33
CA GLY A 48 5.34 -14.44 0.02
C GLY A 48 5.76 -13.50 -1.09
N ILE A 49 5.23 -13.79 -2.28
CA ILE A 49 5.39 -12.94 -3.45
C ILE A 49 4.02 -12.35 -3.76
N GLY A 50 3.99 -11.05 -4.05
CA GLY A 50 2.80 -10.41 -4.60
C GLY A 50 3.03 -9.67 -5.90
N ALA A 51 1.94 -9.19 -6.46
CA ALA A 51 1.95 -8.41 -7.69
C ALA A 51 1.27 -7.08 -7.41
N PHE A 52 1.88 -5.98 -7.78
CA PHE A 52 1.24 -4.68 -7.82
C PHE A 52 0.81 -4.44 -9.24
N ALA A 53 -0.48 -4.34 -9.49
CA ALA A 53 -1.02 -3.97 -10.79
C ALA A 53 -1.57 -2.54 -10.70
N SER A 54 -1.20 -1.65 -11.61
CA SER A 54 -1.74 -0.29 -11.65
C SER A 54 -2.17 0.08 -13.06
N SER A 55 -3.22 0.89 -13.17
CA SER A 55 -3.47 1.64 -14.39
C SER A 55 -2.43 2.75 -14.51
N SER A 56 -2.00 3.05 -15.73
CA SER A 56 -1.16 4.22 -15.97
C SER A 56 -1.92 5.51 -15.69
N GLU A 57 -1.25 6.47 -15.06
CA GLU A 57 -1.70 7.85 -14.92
C GLU A 57 -1.42 8.69 -16.19
N TYR A 58 -0.63 8.16 -17.13
CA TYR A 58 -0.26 8.82 -18.39
C TYR A 58 -1.12 8.32 -19.56
N ASP A 59 -1.61 9.28 -20.34
CA ASP A 59 -2.37 9.02 -21.56
C ASP A 59 -1.57 8.16 -22.55
N GLY A 60 -2.15 7.02 -22.93
CA GLY A 60 -1.58 6.11 -23.95
C GLY A 60 -0.51 5.15 -23.44
N LYS A 61 -0.23 5.11 -22.12
CA LYS A 61 0.55 4.02 -21.50
C LYS A 61 -0.42 2.98 -20.92
N ASP A 62 -0.17 1.71 -21.21
CA ASP A 62 -0.95 0.61 -20.63
C ASP A 62 -0.63 0.44 -19.14
N GLY A 63 -1.53 -0.22 -18.40
CA GLY A 63 -1.27 -0.54 -17.00
C GLY A 63 -0.02 -1.41 -16.81
N ASN A 64 0.65 -1.26 -15.67
CA ASN A 64 1.84 -2.02 -15.33
C ASN A 64 1.53 -3.11 -14.30
N VAL A 65 2.24 -4.23 -14.36
CA VAL A 65 2.22 -5.28 -13.34
C VAL A 65 3.63 -5.52 -12.84
N LEU A 66 3.88 -5.12 -11.60
CA LEU A 66 5.17 -5.28 -10.93
C LEU A 66 5.10 -6.41 -9.91
N ALA A 67 5.94 -7.43 -10.07
CA ALA A 67 6.12 -8.42 -9.01
C ALA A 67 6.90 -7.79 -7.85
N VAL A 68 6.33 -7.83 -6.65
CA VAL A 68 6.94 -7.30 -5.43
C VAL A 68 7.07 -8.39 -4.38
N PRO A 69 8.23 -8.52 -3.70
CA PRO A 69 8.30 -9.33 -2.51
C PRO A 69 7.31 -8.77 -1.47
N PHE A 70 6.62 -9.66 -0.78
CA PHE A 70 5.63 -9.29 0.22
C PHE A 70 5.90 -10.04 1.51
N ALA A 71 6.00 -9.32 2.62
CA ALA A 71 6.07 -9.95 3.93
C ALA A 71 5.20 -9.19 4.93
N LEU A 72 4.55 -9.94 5.82
CA LEU A 72 3.99 -9.44 7.06
C LEU A 72 4.72 -10.14 8.18
N TRP A 73 5.51 -9.36 8.88
CA TRP A 73 6.30 -9.81 10.00
C TRP A 73 6.41 -8.69 11.00
N ARG A 74 6.30 -9.02 12.29
CA ARG A 74 6.48 -8.05 13.36
C ARG A 74 7.01 -8.75 14.60
N ASN A 75 7.83 -8.04 15.36
CA ASN A 75 8.10 -8.32 16.77
C ASN A 75 7.96 -7.02 17.58
N GLU A 76 8.35 -7.04 18.85
CA GLU A 76 8.25 -5.89 19.77
C GLU A 76 8.97 -4.61 19.31
N ARG A 77 9.88 -4.68 18.33
CA ARG A 77 10.71 -3.53 17.93
C ARG A 77 10.75 -3.29 16.42
N PHE A 78 10.59 -4.30 15.60
CA PHE A 78 10.80 -4.26 14.17
C PHE A 78 9.59 -4.82 13.44
N PHE A 79 9.35 -4.32 12.23
CA PHE A 79 8.31 -4.83 11.37
C PHE A 79 8.73 -4.83 9.90
N ILE A 80 8.10 -5.73 9.15
CA ILE A 80 7.97 -5.69 7.70
C ILE A 80 6.47 -5.80 7.42
N GLU A 81 5.90 -4.79 6.77
CA GLU A 81 4.49 -4.72 6.45
C GLU A 81 4.29 -4.35 4.98
N GLY A 82 4.08 -5.38 4.17
CA GLY A 82 4.06 -5.25 2.71
C GLY A 82 5.44 -4.88 2.20
N VAL A 83 5.56 -3.65 1.67
CA VAL A 83 6.82 -3.08 1.17
C VAL A 83 7.49 -2.14 2.17
N HIS A 84 6.89 -1.90 3.34
CA HIS A 84 7.47 -1.08 4.40
C HIS A 84 8.30 -1.96 5.33
N ALA A 85 9.48 -1.50 5.70
CA ALA A 85 10.28 -2.14 6.75
C ALA A 85 10.79 -1.09 7.73
N GLY A 86 10.71 -1.36 9.03
CA GLY A 86 10.92 -0.31 10.02
C GLY A 86 11.01 -0.77 11.46
N ILE A 87 10.98 0.23 12.34
CA ILE A 87 10.95 0.07 13.79
C ILE A 87 9.64 0.61 14.37
N ILE A 88 9.18 -0.06 15.42
CA ILE A 88 8.12 0.42 16.30
C ILE A 88 8.81 1.36 17.29
N ALA A 89 8.62 2.66 17.11
CA ALA A 89 9.23 3.68 17.95
C ALA A 89 8.47 3.87 19.27
N TYR A 90 7.16 3.60 19.25
CA TYR A 90 6.27 3.66 20.41
C TYR A 90 5.06 2.75 20.17
N GLU A 91 4.62 2.03 21.19
CA GLU A 91 3.37 1.26 21.18
C GLU A 91 2.84 1.18 22.61
N ASP A 92 1.71 1.85 22.85
CA ASP A 92 0.93 1.78 24.08
C ASP A 92 -0.51 2.16 23.72
N GLU A 93 -1.45 1.24 23.92
CA GLU A 93 -2.82 1.42 23.45
C GLU A 93 -3.42 2.73 24.00
N PRO A 94 -4.05 3.57 23.14
CA PRO A 94 -4.49 3.30 21.76
C PRO A 94 -3.49 3.69 20.65
N LEU A 95 -2.24 4.05 20.97
CA LEU A 95 -1.34 4.72 20.04
C LEU A 95 -0.13 3.85 19.68
N ARG A 96 0.16 3.79 18.38
CA ARG A 96 1.43 3.27 17.85
C ARG A 96 2.12 4.30 16.97
N ALA A 97 3.44 4.40 17.09
CA ALA A 97 4.30 5.20 16.23
C ALA A 97 5.38 4.32 15.59
N ASP A 98 5.53 4.44 14.28
CA ASP A 98 6.51 3.70 13.49
C ASP A 98 7.45 4.66 12.76
N LEU A 99 8.69 4.21 12.54
CA LEU A 99 9.63 4.77 11.56
C LEU A 99 9.97 3.68 10.55
N TYR A 100 10.01 4.00 9.25
CA TYR A 100 10.17 3.01 8.19
C TYR A 100 10.94 3.53 6.98
N LEU A 101 11.39 2.56 6.18
CA LEU A 101 11.80 2.74 4.79
C LEU A 101 10.77 2.05 3.88
N ALA A 102 10.52 2.63 2.71
CA ALA A 102 9.67 2.05 1.69
C ALA A 102 10.20 2.36 0.28
N PRO A 103 10.13 1.40 -0.67
CA PRO A 103 10.40 1.67 -2.07
C PRO A 103 9.33 2.57 -2.70
N LYS A 104 9.73 3.44 -3.62
CA LYS A 104 8.82 4.26 -4.45
C LYS A 104 8.81 3.72 -5.88
N PHE A 105 7.63 3.26 -6.32
CA PHE A 105 7.45 2.57 -7.60
C PHE A 105 6.86 3.45 -8.71
N MET A 106 7.07 4.77 -8.65
CA MET A 106 6.47 5.73 -9.60
C MET A 106 7.35 6.00 -10.85
N GLY A 107 8.51 5.34 -10.95
CA GLY A 107 9.45 5.53 -12.05
C GLY A 107 8.93 5.05 -13.41
N TYR A 108 9.52 5.61 -14.47
CA TYR A 108 9.29 5.23 -15.86
C TYR A 108 10.51 5.53 -16.72
N ASP A 109 10.67 4.79 -17.81
CA ASP A 109 11.74 4.99 -18.79
C ASP A 109 11.19 5.66 -20.06
N GLU A 110 12.05 6.36 -20.82
CA GLU A 110 11.71 6.99 -22.11
C GLU A 110 11.07 5.98 -23.09
N ASP A 111 11.52 4.74 -23.01
CA ASP A 111 11.11 3.64 -23.88
C ASP A 111 9.81 2.93 -23.43
N ASP A 112 9.27 3.25 -22.24
CA ASP A 112 8.07 2.62 -21.70
C ASP A 112 6.82 2.90 -22.56
N ALA A 113 6.71 4.10 -23.13
CA ALA A 113 5.55 4.53 -23.89
C ALA A 113 5.87 5.70 -24.84
N GLN A 114 5.07 5.86 -25.90
CA GLN A 114 5.23 6.97 -26.85
C GLN A 114 5.13 8.35 -26.17
N VAL A 115 4.33 8.47 -25.10
CA VAL A 115 4.17 9.70 -24.33
C VAL A 115 5.45 10.16 -23.62
N PHE A 116 6.40 9.25 -23.37
CA PHE A 116 7.68 9.57 -22.73
C PHE A 116 8.83 9.78 -23.70
N LYS A 117 8.63 9.61 -25.02
CA LYS A 117 9.72 9.79 -25.98
C LYS A 117 10.32 11.19 -25.87
N GLY A 118 11.65 11.25 -25.75
CA GLY A 118 12.42 12.46 -25.47
C GLY A 118 12.27 13.05 -24.07
N MET A 119 11.71 12.31 -23.10
CA MET A 119 11.76 12.64 -21.67
C MET A 119 12.95 11.92 -21.02
N GLU A 120 13.56 12.53 -20.00
CA GLU A 120 14.56 11.83 -19.20
C GLU A 120 13.88 10.76 -18.33
N ASP A 121 14.56 9.65 -18.09
CA ASP A 121 14.05 8.57 -17.25
C ASP A 121 13.76 9.08 -15.82
N ARG A 122 12.70 8.55 -15.21
CA ARG A 122 12.36 8.76 -13.81
C ARG A 122 12.69 7.49 -13.05
N ASP A 123 13.78 7.56 -12.29
CA ASP A 123 14.36 6.40 -11.63
C ASP A 123 13.53 5.92 -10.44
N PHE A 124 13.72 4.64 -10.09
CA PHE A 124 13.33 4.10 -8.80
C PHE A 124 13.92 4.92 -7.64
N SER A 125 13.11 5.12 -6.58
CA SER A 125 13.57 5.73 -5.34
C SER A 125 13.20 4.94 -4.08
N MET A 126 13.69 5.40 -2.93
CA MET A 126 13.29 4.96 -1.61
C MET A 126 12.93 6.16 -0.75
N ASP A 127 11.89 5.98 0.06
CA ASP A 127 11.47 6.96 1.05
C ASP A 127 11.83 6.49 2.45
N ALA A 128 12.16 7.45 3.32
CA ALA A 128 12.13 7.27 4.77
C ALA A 128 10.97 8.07 5.35
N GLY A 129 10.24 7.45 6.28
CA GLY A 129 9.05 8.07 6.85
C GLY A 129 8.70 7.57 8.22
N GLY A 130 7.62 8.14 8.74
CA GLY A 130 6.99 7.71 9.96
C GLY A 130 5.48 7.67 9.81
N ARG A 131 4.82 6.93 10.70
CA ARG A 131 3.36 6.94 10.82
C ARG A 131 2.91 6.83 12.27
N LEU A 132 1.82 7.50 12.57
CA LEU A 132 1.06 7.37 13.80
C LEU A 132 -0.23 6.62 13.50
N ILE A 133 -0.54 5.60 14.29
CA ILE A 133 -1.74 4.78 14.18
C ILE A 133 -2.49 4.92 15.51
N TRP A 134 -3.67 5.50 15.44
CA TRP A 134 -4.59 5.64 16.56
C TRP A 134 -5.70 4.60 16.44
N GLN A 135 -5.76 3.67 17.38
CA GLN A 135 -6.66 2.53 17.35
C GLN A 135 -7.84 2.79 18.29
N PHE A 136 -9.06 2.65 17.78
CA PHE A 136 -10.29 2.79 18.57
C PHE A 136 -11.02 1.44 18.62
N PRO A 137 -10.56 0.49 19.46
CA PRO A 137 -11.16 -0.83 19.54
C PRO A 137 -12.62 -0.78 19.99
N GLU A 138 -12.98 0.14 20.89
CA GLU A 138 -14.36 0.34 21.36
C GLU A 138 -15.27 1.01 20.32
N MET A 139 -14.69 1.65 19.29
CA MET A 139 -15.42 2.32 18.21
C MET A 139 -15.46 1.43 16.96
N GLU A 140 -15.89 0.18 17.13
CA GLU A 140 -16.05 -0.78 16.02
C GLU A 140 -14.76 -1.05 15.23
N SER A 141 -13.60 -1.07 15.91
CA SER A 141 -12.28 -1.34 15.30
C SER A 141 -11.92 -0.37 14.16
N ILE A 142 -12.02 0.93 14.45
CA ILE A 142 -11.57 2.00 13.56
C ILE A 142 -10.13 2.40 13.90
N ASP A 143 -9.29 2.53 12.88
CA ASP A 143 -7.94 3.05 12.98
C ASP A 143 -7.83 4.37 12.20
N ILE A 144 -7.18 5.36 12.80
CA ILE A 144 -6.75 6.59 12.12
C ILE A 144 -5.24 6.50 11.92
N THR A 145 -4.78 6.57 10.68
CA THR A 145 -3.35 6.57 10.35
C THR A 145 -2.96 7.93 9.78
N VAL A 146 -1.90 8.52 10.33
CA VAL A 146 -1.24 9.72 9.79
C VAL A 146 0.18 9.32 9.40
N SER A 147 0.61 9.62 8.19
CA SER A 147 1.97 9.31 7.73
C SER A 147 2.63 10.52 7.08
N PHE A 148 3.96 10.54 7.15
CA PHE A 148 4.80 11.47 6.40
C PHE A 148 6.09 10.76 6.01
N GLN A 149 6.55 10.97 4.77
CA GLN A 149 7.76 10.37 4.23
C GLN A 149 8.42 11.31 3.23
N THR A 150 9.73 11.11 3.03
CA THR A 150 10.55 11.91 2.12
C THR A 150 11.54 11.02 1.38
N ASP A 151 11.84 11.42 0.15
CA ASP A 151 12.85 10.79 -0.68
C ASP A 151 14.23 10.81 0.01
N VAL A 152 14.89 9.66 0.08
CA VAL A 152 16.24 9.52 0.65
C VAL A 152 17.31 9.16 -0.35
N LEU A 153 16.95 8.99 -1.64
CA LEU A 153 17.91 8.74 -2.72
C LEU A 153 18.13 9.95 -3.63
N SER A 154 17.54 11.10 -3.29
CA SER A 154 17.63 12.36 -4.05
C SER A 154 17.32 12.19 -5.53
N LYS A 155 16.23 11.48 -5.81
CA LYS A 155 15.61 11.38 -7.13
C LYS A 155 14.67 12.55 -7.35
N SER A 156 13.71 12.74 -6.44
CA SER A 156 12.76 13.84 -6.49
C SER A 156 12.98 14.87 -5.39
N ASP A 157 13.73 14.55 -4.32
CA ASP A 157 13.86 15.37 -3.11
C ASP A 157 12.51 15.73 -2.44
N GLY A 158 11.45 15.05 -2.86
CA GLY A 158 10.07 15.39 -2.52
C GLY A 158 9.55 14.71 -1.27
N GLN A 159 8.34 15.11 -0.86
CA GLN A 159 7.67 14.60 0.33
C GLN A 159 6.23 14.18 0.05
N GLU A 160 5.76 13.21 0.82
CA GLU A 160 4.38 12.74 0.81
C GLU A 160 3.84 12.68 2.24
N GLY A 161 2.63 13.20 2.44
CA GLY A 161 1.89 13.10 3.69
C GLY A 161 0.53 12.46 3.47
N SER A 162 0.02 11.67 4.41
CA SER A 162 -1.33 11.12 4.29
C SER A 162 -2.06 11.04 5.62
N VAL A 163 -3.39 11.08 5.53
CA VAL A 163 -4.32 10.77 6.63
C VAL A 163 -5.35 9.79 6.10
N ALA A 164 -5.54 8.68 6.81
CA ALA A 164 -6.50 7.64 6.46
C ALA A 164 -7.34 7.23 7.67
N VAL A 165 -8.62 6.93 7.43
CA VAL A 165 -9.49 6.25 8.37
C VAL A 165 -9.80 4.88 7.80
N THR A 166 -9.51 3.84 8.57
CA THR A 166 -9.71 2.44 8.17
C THR A 166 -10.63 1.77 9.19
N LYS A 167 -11.67 1.11 8.71
CA LYS A 167 -12.52 0.28 9.57
C LYS A 167 -12.20 -1.18 9.33
N THR A 168 -12.07 -1.95 10.39
CA THR A 168 -11.81 -3.39 10.27
C THR A 168 -13.06 -4.21 10.57
N PHE A 169 -13.54 -4.94 9.57
CA PHE A 169 -14.55 -5.98 9.74
C PHE A 169 -13.86 -7.34 9.83
N ARG A 170 -14.12 -8.08 10.91
CA ARG A 170 -13.57 -9.43 11.12
C ARG A 170 -14.67 -10.46 10.99
N GLY A 171 -14.42 -11.46 10.16
CA GLY A 171 -15.13 -12.74 10.16
C GLY A 171 -14.24 -13.82 10.74
N GLU A 172 -14.71 -15.07 10.66
CA GLU A 172 -14.01 -16.22 11.24
C GLU A 172 -12.67 -16.52 10.57
N PHE A 173 -12.62 -16.43 9.24
CA PHE A 173 -11.45 -16.75 8.41
C PHE A 173 -11.04 -15.59 7.49
N TYR A 174 -11.68 -14.43 7.63
CA TYR A 174 -11.41 -13.28 6.77
C TYR A 174 -11.47 -11.95 7.51
N GLN A 175 -10.82 -10.94 6.94
CA GLN A 175 -10.87 -9.56 7.36
C GLN A 175 -11.10 -8.68 6.13
N VAL A 176 -11.99 -7.69 6.28
CA VAL A 176 -12.22 -6.65 5.28
C VAL A 176 -11.88 -5.30 5.90
N GLN A 177 -11.06 -4.53 5.19
CA GLN A 177 -10.57 -3.22 5.63
C GLN A 177 -10.91 -2.16 4.59
N PRO A 178 -12.15 -1.62 4.56
CA PRO A 178 -12.39 -0.38 3.85
C PRO A 178 -11.62 0.76 4.51
N SER A 179 -11.00 1.57 3.66
CA SER A 179 -10.19 2.72 4.05
C SER A 179 -10.52 3.90 3.15
N ILE A 180 -10.59 5.09 3.71
CA ILE A 180 -10.67 6.34 2.96
C ILE A 180 -9.62 7.31 3.49
N GLY A 181 -9.10 8.18 2.64
CA GLY A 181 -8.09 9.11 3.08
C GLY A 181 -7.74 10.19 2.07
N VAL A 182 -6.82 11.02 2.50
CA VAL A 182 -6.25 12.13 1.75
C VAL A 182 -4.74 11.98 1.76
N ARG A 183 -4.12 12.22 0.61
CA ARG A 183 -2.68 12.24 0.41
C ARG A 183 -2.27 13.59 -0.17
N TRP A 184 -1.29 14.22 0.43
CA TRP A 184 -0.63 15.41 -0.09
C TRP A 184 0.74 15.01 -0.67
N LEU A 185 1.10 15.63 -1.78
CA LEU A 185 2.37 15.45 -2.49
C LEU A 185 3.01 16.83 -2.66
N SER A 186 4.30 16.96 -2.33
CA SER A 186 5.05 18.20 -2.56
C SER A 186 5.20 18.50 -4.06
N ASP A 187 5.46 19.76 -4.39
CA ASP A 187 5.79 20.21 -5.73
C ASP A 187 7.05 19.51 -6.28
N ASP A 188 8.12 19.39 -5.49
CA ASP A 188 9.31 18.62 -5.88
C ASP A 188 8.97 17.17 -6.30
N LEU A 189 8.06 16.53 -5.57
CA LEU A 189 7.61 15.18 -5.87
C LEU A 189 6.77 15.13 -7.16
N THR A 190 5.79 16.03 -7.29
CA THR A 190 4.86 16.02 -8.42
C THR A 190 5.55 16.48 -9.70
N ASP A 191 6.43 17.48 -9.65
CA ASP A 191 7.19 17.97 -10.79
C ASP A 191 8.17 16.91 -11.31
N TYR A 192 8.83 16.16 -10.41
CA TYR A 192 9.70 15.07 -10.84
C TYR A 192 8.94 14.02 -11.65
N TYR A 193 7.78 13.55 -11.19
CA TYR A 193 7.07 12.49 -11.91
C TYR A 193 6.23 13.02 -13.07
N TYR A 194 5.52 14.14 -12.90
CA TYR A 194 4.51 14.61 -13.86
C TYR A 194 4.90 15.89 -14.62
N GLY A 195 5.98 16.57 -14.23
CA GLY A 195 6.51 17.74 -14.91
C GLY A 195 7.17 17.39 -16.25
N VAL A 196 7.23 18.40 -17.12
CA VAL A 196 7.92 18.34 -18.42
C VAL A 196 8.96 19.46 -18.45
N LYS A 197 10.23 19.09 -18.41
CA LYS A 197 11.34 20.04 -18.47
C LYS A 197 11.34 20.75 -19.83
N THR A 198 11.92 21.96 -19.86
CA THR A 198 12.08 22.71 -21.13
C THR A 198 12.88 21.94 -22.19
N THR A 199 13.82 21.08 -21.77
CA THR A 199 14.59 20.18 -22.63
C THR A 199 13.79 18.98 -23.14
N GLU A 200 12.72 18.62 -22.45
CA GLU A 200 11.82 17.50 -22.78
C GLU A 200 10.60 17.98 -23.59
N ALA A 201 10.44 19.29 -23.75
CA ALA A 201 9.31 19.88 -24.43
C ALA A 201 9.35 19.64 -25.95
N THR A 202 8.18 19.35 -26.52
CA THR A 202 7.97 19.18 -27.96
C THR A 202 6.80 20.04 -28.42
N GLY A 203 6.56 20.11 -29.74
CA GLY A 203 5.42 20.85 -30.28
C GLY A 203 4.05 20.35 -29.78
N SER A 204 3.94 19.09 -29.36
CA SER A 204 2.72 18.48 -28.82
C SER A 204 2.75 18.21 -27.31
N ARG A 205 3.89 18.42 -26.65
CA ARG A 205 4.09 18.28 -25.20
C ARG A 205 4.84 19.51 -24.70
N PRO A 206 4.16 20.63 -24.39
CA PRO A 206 4.82 21.82 -23.89
C PRO A 206 5.44 21.59 -22.52
N ALA A 207 6.43 22.41 -22.16
CA ALA A 207 6.98 22.41 -20.81
C ALA A 207 5.87 22.70 -19.79
N TYR A 208 5.93 22.00 -18.66
CA TYR A 208 4.92 22.05 -17.62
C TYR A 208 5.61 21.83 -16.27
N GLU A 209 5.36 22.72 -15.32
CA GLU A 209 5.84 22.61 -13.95
C GLU A 209 4.66 22.13 -13.10
N ALA A 210 4.77 20.93 -12.54
CA ALA A 210 3.69 20.38 -11.74
C ALA A 210 3.76 20.96 -10.32
N GLU A 211 2.65 21.51 -9.86
CA GLU A 211 2.55 22.03 -8.49
C GLU A 211 2.20 20.89 -7.51
N GLN A 212 2.25 21.21 -6.22
CA GLN A 212 1.78 20.31 -5.15
C GLN A 212 0.38 19.77 -5.43
N MET A 213 0.14 18.50 -5.08
CA MET A 213 -1.14 17.82 -5.33
C MET A 213 -1.77 17.32 -4.04
N VAL A 214 -3.10 17.28 -4.03
CA VAL A 214 -3.90 16.63 -2.97
C VAL A 214 -4.81 15.61 -3.62
N ASN A 215 -4.57 14.33 -3.31
CA ASN A 215 -5.30 13.20 -3.83
C ASN A 215 -6.21 12.62 -2.74
N TYR A 216 -7.46 12.36 -3.10
CA TYR A 216 -8.39 11.59 -2.28
C TYR A 216 -8.32 10.14 -2.71
N PHE A 217 -8.30 9.21 -1.75
CA PHE A 217 -8.25 7.79 -2.06
C PHE A 217 -9.27 7.00 -1.25
N SER A 218 -9.63 5.85 -1.77
CA SER A 218 -10.37 4.81 -1.05
C SER A 218 -9.75 3.46 -1.37
N HIS A 219 -9.53 2.63 -0.36
CA HIS A 219 -9.02 1.28 -0.55
C HIS A 219 -9.95 0.27 0.11
N LEU A 220 -9.92 -0.95 -0.40
CA LEU A 220 -10.54 -2.11 0.20
C LEU A 220 -9.49 -3.21 0.33
N GLY A 221 -9.07 -3.46 1.58
CA GLY A 221 -8.21 -4.58 1.93
C GLY A 221 -9.02 -5.83 2.22
N PHE A 222 -8.59 -6.97 1.69
CA PHE A 222 -9.13 -8.29 1.99
C PHE A 222 -7.99 -9.20 2.44
N TYR A 223 -8.18 -9.84 3.59
CA TYR A 223 -7.29 -10.85 4.12
C TYR A 223 -8.13 -12.10 4.33
N MET A 224 -7.77 -13.21 3.71
CA MET A 224 -8.58 -14.43 3.77
C MET A 224 -7.68 -15.64 4.00
N GLY A 225 -7.87 -16.33 5.12
CA GLY A 225 -7.27 -17.62 5.38
C GLY A 225 -7.84 -18.66 4.41
N LEU A 226 -6.98 -19.22 3.56
CA LEU A 226 -7.33 -20.30 2.64
C LEU A 226 -7.11 -21.68 3.27
N SER A 227 -6.14 -21.79 4.18
CA SER A 227 -5.87 -22.98 5.02
C SER A 227 -4.93 -22.60 6.18
N GLN A 228 -4.50 -23.58 6.97
CA GLN A 228 -3.58 -23.38 8.10
C GLN A 228 -2.24 -22.70 7.75
N ASN A 229 -1.83 -22.73 6.48
CA ASN A 229 -0.55 -22.15 6.03
C ASN A 229 -0.70 -21.09 4.95
N TRP A 230 -1.93 -20.78 4.53
CA TRP A 230 -2.15 -19.96 3.35
C TRP A 230 -3.13 -18.83 3.66
N ILE A 231 -2.70 -17.61 3.36
CA ILE A 231 -3.52 -16.41 3.41
C ILE A 231 -3.46 -15.71 2.06
N LEU A 232 -4.63 -15.30 1.57
CA LEU A 232 -4.74 -14.37 0.46
C LEU A 232 -4.82 -12.96 1.04
N VAL A 233 -3.94 -12.07 0.58
CA VAL A 233 -3.98 -10.64 0.89
C VAL A 233 -4.14 -9.88 -0.40
N THR A 234 -5.20 -9.10 -0.49
CA THR A 234 -5.52 -8.27 -1.66
C THR A 234 -5.89 -6.88 -1.18
N ARG A 235 -5.44 -5.86 -1.92
CA ARG A 235 -5.83 -4.47 -1.69
C ARG A 235 -6.14 -3.84 -3.04
N ILE A 236 -7.32 -3.25 -3.15
CA ILE A 236 -7.80 -2.56 -4.35
C ILE A 236 -8.15 -1.13 -3.95
N GLY A 237 -7.83 -0.14 -4.76
CA GLY A 237 -8.16 1.27 -4.52
C GLY A 237 -7.36 2.21 -5.40
#